data_AF-A0AAV7JWF4-F1
#
_entry.id   AF-A0AAV7JWF4-F1
#
_cell.length_a   1.000
_cell.length_b   1.000
_cell.length_c   1.000
_cell.angle_alpha   90.00
_cell.angle_beta   90.00
_cell.angle_gamma   90.00
#
_symmetry.space_group_name_H-M   'P 1'
#
loop_
_entity.id
_entity.type
_entity.pdbx_description
1 polymer ?
#
loop_
_entity_poly.entity_id
_entity_poly.type
_entity_poly.pdbx_seq_one_letter_code
_entity_poly.pdbx_strand_id
1 'polypeptide(L)'
;MVGKHGILNEFEASKEDWTSYTERLQHYFATNEVDSVEKQRAIFLSICGAQTCGLLKNLLAPEKPTERSFSELEELMRNHIPPSLSGMLKDLYFTRKIAKKGNQFLNTLLS
;
A
#
# COMPACT_ATOMS: atom_id res chain seq x y z
N MET A 1 -10.68 -26.17 -2.92
CA MET A 1 -9.83 -25.65 -1.81
C MET A 1 -9.05 -24.49 -2.37
N VAL A 2 -9.33 -23.26 -1.98
CA VAL A 2 -8.61 -22.07 -2.50
C VAL A 2 -7.25 -22.02 -1.80
N GLY A 3 -6.17 -22.13 -2.58
CA GLY A 3 -4.81 -22.23 -2.06
C GLY A 3 -4.37 -20.92 -1.41
N LYS A 4 -3.93 -21.00 -0.15
CA LYS A 4 -3.24 -19.91 0.56
C LYS A 4 -1.85 -19.75 -0.05
N HIS A 5 -1.72 -19.00 -1.14
CA HIS A 5 -0.43 -18.82 -1.79
C HIS A 5 0.32 -17.63 -1.16
N GLY A 6 1.57 -17.88 -0.75
CA GLY A 6 2.50 -16.89 -0.24
C GLY A 6 2.50 -16.71 1.29
N ILE A 7 3.69 -16.42 1.84
CA ILE A 7 3.86 -15.93 3.21
C ILE A 7 4.15 -14.43 3.09
N LEU A 8 3.40 -13.62 3.82
CA LEU A 8 3.65 -12.20 3.95
C LEU A 8 4.20 -11.92 5.35
N ASN A 9 5.39 -11.35 5.41
CA ASN A 9 6.05 -10.98 6.66
C ASN A 9 5.58 -9.58 7.09
N GLU A 10 5.84 -9.24 8.35
CA GLU A 10 5.57 -7.91 8.87
C GLU A 10 6.42 -6.82 8.21
N PHE A 11 5.96 -5.58 8.33
CA PHE A 11 6.69 -4.43 7.83
C PHE A 11 7.95 -4.19 8.66
N GLU A 12 9.10 -4.12 8.00
CA GLU A 12 10.38 -3.79 8.62
C GLU A 12 11.03 -2.61 7.88
N ALA A 13 11.00 -1.43 8.51
CA ALA A 13 11.53 -0.19 7.93
C ALA A 13 13.04 -0.23 7.63
N SER A 14 13.78 -1.20 8.18
CA SER A 14 15.20 -1.43 7.88
C SER A 14 15.43 -2.26 6.62
N LYS A 15 14.41 -2.97 6.13
CA LYS A 15 14.50 -3.92 5.00
C LYS A 15 13.74 -3.44 3.77
N GLU A 16 12.62 -2.74 3.96
CA GLU A 16 11.79 -2.27 2.85
C GLU A 16 11.16 -0.90 3.14
N ASP A 17 10.80 -0.19 2.07
CA ASP A 17 9.99 1.03 2.16
C ASP A 17 8.49 0.69 2.26
N TRP A 18 7.70 1.63 2.78
CA TRP A 18 6.27 1.44 3.02
C TRP A 18 5.51 1.06 1.75
N THR A 19 5.85 1.67 0.61
CA THR A 19 5.21 1.40 -0.68
C THR A 19 5.47 -0.03 -1.14
N SER A 20 6.71 -0.52 -1.03
CA SER A 20 7.02 -1.91 -1.40
C SER A 20 6.34 -2.93 -0.49
N TYR A 21 6.16 -2.60 0.79
CA TYR A 21 5.38 -3.44 1.71
C TYR A 21 3.89 -3.48 1.31
N THR A 22 3.27 -2.34 0.99
CA THR A 22 1.85 -2.31 0.61
C THR A 22 1.60 -2.93 -0.77
N GLU A 23 2.52 -2.80 -1.72
CA GLU A 23 2.49 -3.52 -3.02
C GLU A 23 2.47 -5.04 -2.82
N ARG A 24 3.34 -5.58 -1.95
CA ARG A 24 3.35 -7.01 -1.60
C ARG A 24 2.02 -7.45 -0.99
N LEU A 25 1.42 -6.62 -0.15
CA LEU A 25 0.11 -6.89 0.46
C LEU A 25 -1.02 -6.86 -0.57
N GLN A 26 -1.00 -5.92 -1.51
CA GLN A 26 -1.98 -5.87 -2.62
C GLN A 26 -1.87 -7.11 -3.52
N HIS A 27 -0.65 -7.56 -3.84
CA HIS A 27 -0.45 -8.83 -4.56
C HIS A 27 -0.94 -10.04 -3.77
N TYR A 28 -0.75 -10.03 -2.45
CA TYR A 28 -1.30 -11.07 -1.58
C TYR A 28 -2.84 -11.12 -1.65
N PHE A 29 -3.50 -9.96 -1.61
CA PHE A 29 -4.96 -9.89 -1.77
C PHE A 29 -5.43 -10.42 -3.12
N ALA A 30 -4.81 -9.97 -4.20
CA ALA A 30 -5.17 -10.40 -5.56
C ALA A 30 -4.97 -11.91 -5.76
N THR A 31 -3.85 -12.46 -5.27
CA THR A 31 -3.53 -13.89 -5.42
C THR A 31 -4.47 -14.78 -4.61
N ASN A 32 -4.97 -14.28 -3.47
CA ASN A 32 -5.84 -15.03 -2.56
C ASN A 32 -7.32 -14.64 -2.70
N GLU A 33 -7.70 -13.92 -3.77
CA GLU A 33 -9.09 -13.50 -4.05
C GLU A 33 -9.74 -12.78 -2.86
N VAL A 34 -8.99 -11.86 -2.24
CA VAL A 34 -9.43 -11.07 -1.09
C VAL A 34 -9.99 -9.72 -1.56
N ASP A 35 -11.29 -9.72 -1.87
CA ASP A 35 -11.97 -8.52 -2.39
C ASP A 35 -12.76 -7.73 -1.33
N SER A 36 -13.03 -8.34 -0.17
CA SER A 36 -13.76 -7.68 0.92
C SER A 36 -12.87 -6.69 1.66
N VAL A 37 -13.36 -5.46 1.81
CA VAL A 37 -12.69 -4.38 2.58
C VAL A 37 -12.39 -4.83 4.01
N GLU A 38 -13.32 -5.55 4.64
CA GLU A 38 -13.18 -6.10 5.98
C GLU A 38 -12.06 -7.13 6.04
N LYS A 39 -11.99 -8.03 5.06
CA LYS A 39 -10.93 -9.06 4.98
C LYS A 39 -9.56 -8.43 4.74
N GLN A 40 -9.46 -7.48 3.81
CA GLN A 40 -8.20 -6.78 3.52
C GLN A 40 -7.67 -6.08 4.77
N ARG A 41 -8.55 -5.34 5.47
CA ARG A 41 -8.21 -4.71 6.75
C ARG A 41 -7.79 -5.71 7.81
N ALA A 42 -8.57 -6.78 8.00
CA ALA A 42 -8.28 -7.77 9.03
C ALA A 42 -6.92 -8.43 8.80
N ILE A 43 -6.61 -8.79 7.54
CA ILE A 43 -5.30 -9.32 7.17
C ILE A 43 -4.22 -8.29 7.46
N PHE A 44 -4.34 -7.06 6.95
CA PHE A 44 -3.37 -5.99 7.17
C PHE A 44 -3.05 -5.78 8.65
N LEU A 45 -4.08 -5.60 9.49
CA LEU A 45 -3.91 -5.37 10.93
C LEU A 45 -3.32 -6.58 11.67
N SER A 46 -3.45 -7.79 11.11
CA SER A 46 -2.89 -9.01 11.69
C SER A 46 -1.42 -9.20 11.33
N ILE A 47 -1.01 -8.81 10.12
CA ILE A 47 0.33 -9.08 9.61
C ILE A 47 1.29 -7.90 9.74
N CYS A 48 0.81 -6.66 9.91
CA CYS A 48 1.66 -5.47 9.86
C CYS A 48 2.65 -5.33 11.01
N GLY A 49 2.57 -6.21 12.01
CA GLY A 49 3.44 -6.23 13.17
C GLY A 49 2.96 -5.31 14.29
N ALA A 50 3.45 -5.58 15.50
CA ALA A 50 3.02 -4.86 16.71
C ALA A 50 3.37 -3.35 16.65
N GLN A 51 4.52 -3.01 16.08
CA GLN A 51 4.97 -1.63 15.97
C GLN A 51 4.06 -0.80 15.05
N THR A 52 3.80 -1.28 13.84
CA THR A 52 2.92 -0.62 12.86
C THR A 52 1.49 -0.51 13.38
N CYS A 53 0.97 -1.57 13.99
CA CYS A 53 -0.36 -1.58 14.59
C CYS A 53 -0.47 -0.59 15.77
N GLY A 54 0.58 -0.47 16.60
CA GLY A 54 0.65 0.52 17.68
C GLY A 54 0.66 1.96 17.16
N LEU A 55 1.44 2.22 16.11
CA LEU A 55 1.49 3.54 15.47
C LEU A 55 0.14 3.94 14.88
N LEU A 56 -0.52 3.03 14.15
CA LEU A 56 -1.87 3.24 13.62
C LEU A 56 -2.88 3.62 14.71
N LYS A 57 -2.87 2.90 15.84
CA LYS A 57 -3.75 3.20 16.97
C LYS A 57 -3.50 4.60 17.55
N ASN A 58 -2.24 5.01 17.64
CA ASN A 58 -1.88 6.34 18.14
C ASN A 58 -2.32 7.45 17.18
N LEU A 59 -2.17 7.24 15.87
CA LEU A 59 -2.54 8.21 14.84
C LEU A 59 -4.06 8.36 14.65
N LEU A 60 -4.82 7.29 14.90
CA LEU A 60 -6.27 7.27 14.72
C LEU A 60 -7.06 7.72 15.96
N ALA A 61 -6.45 7.80 17.13
CA ALA A 61 -7.15 8.13 18.36
C ALA A 61 -7.95 9.45 18.21
N PRO A 62 -9.25 9.49 18.57
CA PRO A 62 -10.01 8.50 19.37
C PRO A 62 -10.70 7.36 18.57
N GLU A 63 -10.57 7.32 17.25
CA GLU A 63 -11.21 6.33 16.38
C GLU A 63 -10.48 4.98 16.36
N LYS A 64 -11.17 3.91 15.90
CA LYS A 64 -10.59 2.56 15.85
C LYS A 64 -10.07 2.23 14.45
N PRO A 65 -8.88 1.58 14.33
CA PRO A 65 -8.38 1.08 13.05
C PRO A 65 -9.33 0.08 12.35
N THR A 66 -10.21 -0.57 13.11
CA THR A 66 -11.21 -1.52 12.59
C THR A 66 -12.37 -0.84 11.86
N GLU A 67 -12.53 0.48 12.01
CA GLU A 67 -13.62 1.26 11.40
C GLU A 67 -13.19 1.90 10.06
N ARG A 68 -11.90 1.89 9.73
CA ARG A 68 -11.36 2.40 8.47
C ARG A 68 -11.15 1.29 7.45
N SER A 69 -10.99 1.61 6.18
CA SER A 69 -10.60 0.67 5.12
C SER A 69 -9.07 0.47 5.10
N PHE A 70 -8.58 -0.60 4.46
CA PHE A 70 -7.14 -0.78 4.24
C PHE A 70 -6.50 0.43 3.52
N SER A 71 -7.15 0.96 2.48
CA SER A 71 -6.63 2.10 1.71
C SER A 71 -6.46 3.36 2.56
N GLU A 72 -7.39 3.65 3.46
CA GLU A 72 -7.28 4.79 4.38
C GLU A 72 -6.13 4.61 5.38
N LEU A 73 -5.96 3.39 5.89
CA LEU A 73 -4.87 3.07 6.82
C LEU A 73 -3.50 3.14 6.13
N GLU A 74 -3.41 2.68 4.88
CA GLU A 74 -2.22 2.78 4.04
C GLU A 74 -1.82 4.25 3.82
N GLU A 75 -2.79 5.10 3.46
CA GLU A 75 -2.56 6.53 3.24
C GLU A 75 -2.15 7.26 4.51
N LEU A 76 -2.82 6.97 5.63
CA LEU A 76 -2.49 7.57 6.92
C LEU A 76 -1.06 7.25 7.34
N MET A 77 -0.61 6.01 7.12
CA MET A 77 0.78 5.61 7.38
C MET A 77 1.75 6.25 6.41
N ARG A 78 1.41 6.34 5.11
CA ARG A 78 2.24 7.01 4.10
C ARG A 78 2.49 8.48 4.43
N ASN A 79 1.48 9.17 4.96
CA ASN A 79 1.61 10.58 5.35
C ASN A 79 2.45 10.77 6.62
N HIS A 80 2.60 9.73 7.45
CA HIS A 80 3.37 9.78 8.69
C HIS A 80 4.81 9.30 8.55
N ILE A 81 5.05 8.28 7.72
CA ILE A 81 6.40 7.83 7.39
C ILE A 81 7.01 8.91 6.49
N PRO A 82 8.10 9.58 6.89
CA PRO A 82 8.72 10.60 6.05
C PRO A 82 9.02 9.99 4.68
N PRO A 83 8.76 10.70 3.56
CA PRO A 83 9.02 10.16 2.25
C PRO A 83 10.49 9.75 2.20
N SER A 84 10.72 8.44 2.18
CA SER A 84 12.02 7.92 1.80
C SER A 84 12.39 8.61 0.50
N LEU A 85 13.63 9.12 0.39
CA LEU A 85 14.13 9.70 -0.85
C LEU A 85 13.94 8.74 -2.06
N SER A 86 13.79 7.42 -1.83
CA SER A 86 13.42 6.45 -2.86
C SER A 86 11.95 6.54 -3.32
N GLY A 87 11.01 6.81 -2.41
CA GLY A 87 9.57 6.91 -2.70
C GLY A 87 9.25 8.12 -3.58
N MET A 88 9.79 9.29 -3.23
CA MET A 88 9.63 10.50 -4.06
C MET A 88 10.20 10.32 -5.48
N LEU A 89 11.31 9.59 -5.63
CA LEU A 89 11.90 9.29 -6.94
C LEU A 89 11.06 8.28 -7.75
N LYS A 90 10.46 7.27 -7.10
CA LYS A 90 9.53 6.33 -7.74
C LYS A 90 8.25 7.02 -8.20
N ASP A 91 7.66 7.86 -7.36
CA ASP A 91 6.46 8.64 -7.71
C ASP A 91 6.75 9.57 -8.89
N LEU A 92 7.87 10.30 -8.84
CA LEU A 92 8.30 11.14 -9.96
C LEU A 92 8.56 10.33 -11.24
N TYR A 93 9.16 9.14 -11.14
CA TYR A 93 9.37 8.24 -12.28
C TYR A 93 8.02 7.74 -12.85
N PHE A 94 7.08 7.36 -12.00
CA PHE A 94 5.76 6.88 -12.40
C PHE A 94 4.91 7.99 -13.03
N THR A 95 4.85 9.17 -12.40
CA THR A 95 4.20 10.37 -12.96
C THR A 95 4.82 10.75 -14.30
N ARG A 96 6.15 10.71 -14.45
CA ARG A 96 6.83 10.95 -15.74
C ARG A 96 6.47 9.89 -16.79
N LYS A 97 6.29 8.63 -16.40
CA LYS A 97 5.91 7.55 -17.33
C LYS A 97 4.45 7.72 -17.81
N ILE A 98 3.53 8.10 -16.93
CA ILE A 98 2.14 8.43 -17.29
C ILE A 98 2.10 9.64 -18.24
N ALA A 99 2.83 10.72 -17.92
CA ALA A 99 2.88 11.92 -18.76
C ALA A 99 3.44 11.64 -20.16
N LYS A 100 4.50 10.82 -20.27
CA LYS A 100 5.04 10.40 -21.57
C LYS A 100 4.07 9.55 -22.38
N LYS A 101 3.29 8.68 -21.73
CA LYS A 101 2.28 7.85 -22.41
C LYS A 101 1.12 8.70 -22.93
N GLY A 102 0.65 9.67 -22.15
CA GLY A 102 -0.37 10.64 -22.57
C GLY A 102 0.07 11.47 -23.80
N ASN A 103 1.32 11.93 -23.82
CA ASN A 103 1.85 12.68 -24.97
C ASN A 103 2.02 11.82 -26.24
N GLN A 104 2.21 10.50 -26.10
CA GLN A 104 2.28 9.59 -27.25
C GLN A 104 0.90 9.31 -27.87
N PHE A 105 -0.16 9.25 -27.06
CA PHE A 105 -1.53 9.12 -27.54
C PHE A 105 -2.00 10.35 -28.33
N LEU A 106 -1.65 11.56 -27.88
CA LEU A 106 -2.00 12.80 -28.60
C LEU A 106 -1.27 12.93 -29.95
N ASN A 107 0.00 12.51 -30.01
CA ASN A 107 0.78 12.58 -31.26
C ASN A 107 0.36 11.55 -32.33
N THR A 108 -0.39 10.51 -31.95
CA THR A 108 -0.91 9.49 -32.90
C THR A 108 -2.31 9.84 -33.42
N LEU A 109 -3.04 10.74 -32.74
CA LEU A 109 -4.36 11.22 -33.14
C LEU A 109 -4.29 12.49 -34.02
N LEU A 110 -3.10 13.07 -34.17
CA LEU A 110 -2.84 14.28 -34.97
C LEU A 110 -1.92 14.01 -36.18
N SER A 111 -1.65 12.74 -36.51
CA SER A 111 -0.98 12.28 -37.75
C SER A 111 -1.95 11.53 -38.64
#